data_AF-A0A0B8WZ29-F1
#
_entry.id   AF-A0A0B8WZ29-F1
#
_cell.length_a   1.000
_cell.length_b   1.000
_cell.length_c   1.000
_cell.angle_alpha   90.00
_cell.angle_beta   90.00
_cell.angle_gamma   90.00
#
_symmetry.space_group_name_H-M   'P 1'
#
loop_
_entity.id
_entity.type
_entity.pdbx_description
1 polymer ?
#
loop_
_entity_poly.entity_id
_entity_poly.type
_entity_poly.pdbx_seq_one_letter_code
_entity_poly.pdbx_strand_id
1 'polypeptide(L)'
;MPVLHAQKRLVEQLIADFKSRNNKNPKFSLRAYARTLGVSPTSLSQIMSGKRKLTYPVAVVIFDKVAMDPKDRDQALSVLRTHMQDERRRKTKYDVIEVEAPVSKVSLSWLEMAITPFMSTPHYNGGAESIARYFGVSKQEASNALKHLEQMQIVEWKDGGYREVFKAELRYGSERMPTEVVKKLRLESLERTRELVSRNPPEDQGFMGVSYMAVSEQHKTKALNELQSFVKNFRKKYGTIGEADEIFLLSVNFLSFAQQGK
;
A
#
# COMPACT_ATOMS: atom_id res chain seq x y z
N MET A 1 13.95 -26.05 0.45
CA MET A 1 15.19 -26.09 1.26
C MET A 1 16.08 -24.84 1.11
N PRO A 2 16.36 -24.29 -0.10
CA PRO A 2 17.30 -23.16 -0.27
C PRO A 2 16.82 -21.84 0.35
N VAL A 3 15.52 -21.58 0.28
CA VAL A 3 14.91 -20.31 0.72
C VAL A 3 14.85 -20.18 2.24
N LEU A 4 14.66 -21.29 2.95
CA LEU A 4 14.75 -21.28 4.42
C LEU A 4 16.17 -20.99 4.90
N HIS A 5 17.19 -21.49 4.20
CA HIS A 5 18.59 -21.24 4.51
C HIS A 5 18.99 -19.78 4.20
N ALA A 6 18.55 -19.26 3.04
CA ALA A 6 18.76 -17.86 2.68
C ALA A 6 18.05 -16.92 3.67
N GLN A 7 16.80 -17.21 4.05
CA GLN A 7 16.06 -16.44 5.04
C GLN A 7 16.73 -16.46 6.42
N LYS A 8 17.22 -17.62 6.85
CA LYS A 8 17.89 -17.77 8.15
C LYS A 8 19.18 -16.94 8.21
N ARG A 9 20.07 -17.09 7.23
CA ARG A 9 21.35 -16.34 7.14
C ARG A 9 21.12 -14.82 7.11
N LEU A 10 20.01 -14.41 6.53
CA LEU A 10 19.64 -13.01 6.45
C LEU A 10 19.06 -12.44 7.75
N VAL A 11 18.22 -13.21 8.43
CA VAL A 11 17.74 -12.85 9.78
C VAL A 11 18.93 -12.71 10.73
N GLU A 12 19.95 -13.55 10.60
CA GLU A 12 21.20 -13.44 11.36
C GLU A 12 21.94 -12.12 11.09
N GLN A 13 22.03 -11.67 9.84
CA GLN A 13 22.62 -10.36 9.49
C GLN A 13 21.81 -9.19 10.06
N LEU A 14 20.48 -9.26 10.01
CA LEU A 14 19.59 -8.27 10.64
C LEU A 14 19.79 -8.16 12.15
N ILE A 15 19.95 -9.31 12.82
CA ILE A 15 20.24 -9.38 14.25
C ILE A 15 21.63 -8.81 14.54
N ALA A 16 22.63 -9.08 13.70
CA ALA A 16 23.98 -8.57 13.85
C ALA A 16 24.05 -7.04 13.70
N ASP A 17 23.43 -6.48 12.66
CA ASP A 17 23.37 -5.03 12.44
C ASP A 17 22.61 -4.32 13.59
N PHE A 18 21.50 -4.91 14.07
CA PHE A 18 20.78 -4.41 15.24
C PHE A 18 21.69 -4.35 16.48
N LYS A 19 22.36 -5.46 16.78
CA LYS A 19 23.27 -5.56 17.94
C LYS A 19 24.40 -4.53 17.83
N SER A 20 24.99 -4.37 16.65
CA SER A 20 26.04 -3.37 16.41
C SER A 20 25.57 -1.95 16.73
N ARG A 21 24.36 -1.56 16.26
CA ARG A 21 23.79 -0.24 16.53
C ARG A 21 23.36 -0.06 17.99
N ASN A 22 22.80 -1.10 18.60
CA ASN A 22 22.41 -1.09 20.01
C ASN A 22 23.63 -1.01 20.95
N ASN A 23 24.74 -1.65 20.60
CA ASN A 23 25.99 -1.55 21.36
C ASN A 23 26.56 -0.13 21.34
N LYS A 24 26.41 0.59 20.22
CA LYS A 24 26.83 2.00 20.09
C LYS A 24 25.89 2.97 20.83
N ASN A 25 24.61 2.63 20.93
CA ASN A 25 23.61 3.41 21.65
C ASN A 25 22.62 2.46 22.33
N PRO A 26 22.80 2.17 23.64
CA PRO A 26 21.92 1.24 24.36
C PRO A 26 20.44 1.65 24.42
N LYS A 27 20.10 2.91 24.12
CA LYS A 27 18.72 3.38 23.98
C LYS A 27 18.11 3.06 22.60
N PHE A 28 18.91 2.51 21.68
CA PHE A 28 18.50 2.17 20.31
C PHE A 28 17.65 0.89 20.31
N SER A 29 16.37 1.07 20.64
CA SER A 29 15.40 -0.02 20.70
C SER A 29 15.13 -0.67 19.34
N LEU A 30 14.55 -1.87 19.37
CA LEU A 30 14.05 -2.56 18.17
C LEU A 30 13.07 -1.70 17.36
N ARG A 31 12.30 -0.82 18.03
CA ARG A 31 11.41 0.14 17.37
C ARG A 31 12.18 1.25 16.64
N ALA A 32 13.31 1.69 17.18
CA ALA A 32 14.20 2.64 16.51
C ALA A 32 14.89 1.96 15.31
N TYR A 33 15.33 0.72 15.47
CA TYR A 33 15.93 -0.06 14.39
C TYR A 33 14.95 -0.32 13.24
N ALA A 34 13.72 -0.73 13.55
CA ALA A 34 12.66 -0.88 12.56
C ALA A 34 12.40 0.42 11.79
N ARG A 35 12.36 1.57 12.48
CA ARG A 35 12.27 2.90 11.83
C ARG A 35 13.45 3.19 10.91
N THR A 36 14.67 2.87 11.33
CA THR A 36 15.87 3.03 10.49
C THR A 36 15.79 2.20 9.23
N LEU A 37 15.39 0.93 9.35
CA LEU A 37 15.21 0.04 8.22
C LEU A 37 13.99 0.41 7.35
N GLY A 38 13.07 1.23 7.86
CA GLY A 38 11.79 1.47 7.21
C GLY A 38 10.97 0.19 7.11
N VAL A 39 10.96 -0.61 8.19
CA VAL A 39 10.07 -1.75 8.44
C VAL A 39 9.24 -1.54 9.72
N SER A 40 8.13 -2.25 9.92
CA SER A 40 7.32 -2.09 11.13
C SER A 40 7.98 -2.84 12.30
N PRO A 41 7.94 -2.35 13.55
CA PRO A 41 8.56 -3.07 14.67
C PRO A 41 7.99 -4.48 14.87
N THR A 42 6.68 -4.67 14.62
CA THR A 42 6.04 -6.00 14.67
C THR A 42 6.53 -6.88 13.53
N SER A 43 6.57 -6.35 12.30
CA SER A 43 7.02 -7.11 11.13
C SER A 43 8.48 -7.50 11.29
N LEU A 44 9.34 -6.57 11.71
CA LEU A 44 10.74 -6.85 11.99
C LEU A 44 10.89 -7.89 13.11
N SER A 45 10.14 -7.77 14.21
CA SER A 45 10.15 -8.76 15.29
C SER A 45 9.69 -10.14 14.82
N GLN A 46 8.63 -10.22 14.01
CA GLN A 46 8.13 -11.47 13.46
C GLN A 46 9.08 -12.08 12.42
N ILE A 47 9.75 -11.26 11.61
CA ILE A 47 10.78 -11.70 10.66
C ILE A 47 12.00 -12.22 11.42
N MET A 48 12.49 -11.46 12.41
CA MET A 48 13.65 -11.83 13.23
C MET A 48 13.40 -13.06 14.10
N SER A 49 12.14 -13.32 14.49
CA SER A 49 11.74 -14.54 15.20
C SER A 49 11.32 -15.69 14.28
N GLY A 50 11.39 -15.51 12.96
CA GLY A 50 11.00 -16.53 11.97
C GLY A 50 9.49 -16.79 11.86
N LYS A 51 8.65 -16.07 12.62
CA LYS A 51 7.19 -16.18 12.61
C LYS A 51 6.56 -15.61 11.34
N ARG A 52 7.24 -14.68 10.65
CA ARG A 52 6.82 -14.13 9.35
C ARG A 52 7.91 -14.38 8.32
N LYS A 53 7.51 -14.87 7.15
CA LYS A 53 8.42 -15.01 5.99
C LYS A 53 8.83 -13.63 5.50
N LEU A 54 10.12 -13.48 5.20
CA LEU A 54 10.59 -12.29 4.51
C LEU A 54 10.25 -12.40 3.03
N THR A 55 9.52 -11.42 2.52
CA THR A 55 9.17 -11.32 1.10
C THR A 55 10.19 -10.48 0.35
N TYR A 56 10.31 -10.67 -0.96
CA TYR A 56 11.23 -9.90 -1.81
C TYR A 56 11.06 -8.37 -1.65
N PRO A 57 9.84 -7.79 -1.68
CA PRO A 57 9.68 -6.33 -1.53
C PRO A 57 10.19 -5.80 -0.18
N VAL A 58 9.95 -6.56 0.90
CA VAL A 58 10.41 -6.18 2.24
C VAL A 58 11.94 -6.31 2.33
N ALA A 59 12.52 -7.30 1.67
CA ALA A 59 13.96 -7.50 1.64
C ALA A 59 14.69 -6.35 0.93
N VAL A 60 14.18 -5.86 -0.21
CA VAL A 60 14.75 -4.71 -0.94
C VAL A 60 14.84 -3.50 -0.02
N VAL A 61 13.75 -3.15 0.67
CA VAL A 61 13.71 -1.99 1.58
C VAL A 61 14.68 -2.12 2.74
N ILE A 62 14.84 -3.33 3.28
CA ILE A 62 15.76 -3.60 4.39
C ILE A 62 17.21 -3.48 3.90
N PHE A 63 17.54 -4.09 2.75
CA PHE A 63 18.94 -4.23 2.31
C PHE A 63 19.57 -2.93 1.86
N ASP A 64 18.76 -1.94 1.49
CA ASP A 64 19.27 -0.59 1.20
C ASP A 64 19.79 0.13 2.45
N LYS A 65 19.48 -0.37 3.66
CA LYS A 65 19.75 0.33 4.93
C LYS A 65 20.54 -0.49 5.95
N VAL A 66 20.65 -1.80 5.72
CA VAL A 66 21.54 -2.69 6.46
C VAL A 66 22.92 -2.63 5.80
N ALA A 67 23.97 -2.51 6.61
CA ALA A 67 25.32 -2.68 6.10
C ALA A 67 25.52 -4.17 5.74
N MET A 68 25.48 -4.49 4.45
CA MET A 68 25.62 -5.85 3.92
C MET A 68 26.63 -5.86 2.78
N ASP A 69 27.35 -6.96 2.63
CA ASP A 69 28.17 -7.19 1.45
C ASP A 69 27.28 -7.19 0.19
N PRO A 70 27.63 -6.44 -0.88
CA PRO A 70 26.85 -6.39 -2.10
C PRO A 70 26.57 -7.76 -2.74
N LYS A 71 27.51 -8.71 -2.66
CA LYS A 71 27.31 -10.06 -3.21
C LYS A 71 26.29 -10.84 -2.39
N ASP A 72 26.33 -10.72 -1.07
CA ASP A 72 25.34 -11.36 -0.18
C ASP A 72 23.94 -10.75 -0.40
N ARG A 73 23.85 -9.42 -0.59
CA ARG A 73 22.60 -8.72 -0.93
C ARG A 73 22.00 -9.23 -2.23
N ASP A 74 22.78 -9.26 -3.30
CA ASP A 74 22.30 -9.66 -4.62
C ASP A 74 21.93 -11.15 -4.66
N GLN A 75 22.70 -12.00 -3.97
CA GLN A 75 22.38 -13.41 -3.83
C GLN A 75 21.07 -13.63 -3.06
N ALA A 76 20.86 -12.92 -1.95
CA ALA A 76 19.64 -13.03 -1.16
C ALA A 76 18.41 -12.53 -1.94
N LEU A 77 18.53 -11.38 -2.63
CA LEU A 77 17.48 -10.86 -3.49
C LEU A 77 17.16 -11.81 -4.65
N SER A 78 18.17 -12.40 -5.28
CA SER A 78 17.98 -13.39 -6.34
C SER A 78 17.20 -14.61 -5.86
N VAL A 79 17.54 -15.16 -4.69
CA VAL A 79 16.84 -16.33 -4.13
C VAL A 79 15.39 -15.99 -3.79
N LEU A 80 15.14 -14.83 -3.17
CA LEU A 80 13.80 -14.37 -2.84
C LEU A 80 12.98 -14.08 -4.11
N ARG A 81 13.60 -13.55 -5.15
CA ARG A 81 12.98 -13.30 -6.46
C ARG A 81 12.60 -14.61 -7.15
N THR A 82 13.50 -15.59 -7.20
CA THR A 82 13.22 -16.91 -7.79
C THR A 82 12.10 -17.62 -7.03
N HIS A 83 12.11 -17.60 -5.70
CA HIS A 83 11.03 -18.18 -4.91
C HIS A 83 9.69 -17.47 -5.14
N MET A 84 9.70 -16.14 -5.27
CA MET A 84 8.51 -15.37 -5.62
C MET A 84 8.00 -15.77 -7.02
N GLN A 85 8.89 -16.01 -7.98
CA GLN A 85 8.53 -16.49 -9.32
C GLN A 85 8.02 -17.95 -9.32
N ASP A 86 8.57 -18.82 -8.48
CA ASP A 86 8.12 -20.21 -8.34
C ASP A 86 6.79 -20.33 -7.58
N GLU A 87 6.57 -19.50 -6.55
CA GLU A 87 5.26 -19.39 -5.88
C GLU A 87 4.19 -18.83 -6.84
N ARG A 88 4.56 -17.89 -7.73
CA ARG A 88 3.70 -17.38 -8.81
C ARG A 88 3.29 -18.46 -9.81
N ARG A 89 4.23 -19.32 -10.24
CA ARG A 89 3.93 -20.46 -11.13
C ARG A 89 2.99 -21.48 -10.49
N ARG A 90 3.01 -21.59 -9.16
CA ARG A 90 2.20 -22.54 -8.39
C ARG A 90 0.84 -21.99 -7.93
N LYS A 91 0.64 -20.66 -7.95
CA LYS A 91 -0.61 -20.01 -7.51
C LYS A 91 -1.20 -19.15 -8.63
N THR A 92 -2.15 -19.70 -9.35
CA THR A 92 -3.01 -19.03 -10.36
C THR A 92 -4.13 -18.18 -9.74
N LYS A 93 -4.04 -17.80 -8.45
CA LYS A 93 -5.07 -17.02 -7.76
C LYS A 93 -4.51 -15.66 -7.39
N TYR A 94 -5.07 -14.64 -8.02
CA TYR A 94 -4.81 -13.21 -7.85
C TYR A 94 -4.56 -12.84 -6.38
N ASP A 95 -3.32 -12.49 -6.05
CA ASP A 95 -2.95 -12.06 -4.71
C ASP A 95 -3.29 -10.57 -4.55
N VAL A 96 -4.18 -10.25 -3.62
CA VAL A 96 -4.21 -8.90 -3.05
C VAL A 96 -2.92 -8.73 -2.25
N ILE A 97 -2.00 -7.88 -2.73
CA ILE A 97 -0.92 -7.40 -1.88
C ILE A 97 -1.48 -6.26 -1.02
N GLU A 98 -1.87 -6.60 0.21
CA GLU A 98 -2.00 -5.59 1.24
C GLU A 98 -0.59 -5.05 1.49
N VAL A 99 -0.31 -3.87 0.92
CA VAL A 99 0.92 -3.14 1.19
C VAL A 99 0.84 -2.64 2.63
N GLU A 100 1.10 -3.55 3.58
CA GLU A 100 1.50 -3.21 4.95
C GLU A 100 2.95 -2.69 4.93
N ALA A 101 3.23 -1.73 4.02
CA ALA A 101 4.47 -0.98 4.07
C ALA A 101 4.41 -0.15 5.37
N PRO A 102 5.47 -0.14 6.17
CA PRO A 102 5.49 0.63 7.39
C PRO A 102 5.55 2.11 7.06
N VAL A 103 4.53 2.75 7.59
CA VAL A 103 4.13 4.10 7.28
C VAL A 103 5.08 5.07 8.00
N SER A 104 6.15 5.45 7.31
CA SER A 104 6.83 6.71 7.62
C SER A 104 7.45 7.42 6.41
N LYS A 105 7.49 6.79 5.22
CA LYS A 105 7.96 7.46 3.98
C LYS A 105 7.21 7.10 2.69
N VAL A 106 6.27 6.14 2.71
CA VAL A 106 5.42 5.82 1.55
C VAL A 106 4.07 6.49 1.76
N SER A 107 3.96 7.76 1.40
CA SER A 107 2.65 8.43 1.30
C SER A 107 2.21 8.30 -0.14
N LEU A 108 1.34 7.33 -0.43
CA LEU A 108 0.72 7.24 -1.75
C LEU A 108 -0.27 8.42 -1.88
N SER A 109 -0.13 9.25 -2.90
CA SER A 109 -1.17 10.21 -3.27
C SER A 109 -2.42 9.47 -3.72
N TRP A 110 -3.56 10.16 -3.72
CA TRP A 110 -4.80 9.63 -4.31
C TRP A 110 -4.58 9.14 -5.76
N LEU A 111 -3.73 9.83 -6.53
CA LEU A 111 -3.46 9.50 -7.92
C LEU A 111 -2.69 8.18 -8.04
N GLU A 112 -1.70 7.94 -7.17
CA GLU A 112 -0.94 6.69 -7.15
C GLU A 112 -1.83 5.50 -6.75
N MET A 113 -2.79 5.71 -5.83
CA MET A 113 -3.80 4.71 -5.52
C MET A 113 -4.71 4.41 -6.71
N ALA A 114 -5.14 5.45 -7.44
CA ALA A 114 -6.07 5.33 -8.56
C ALA A 114 -5.42 4.75 -9.82
N ILE A 115 -4.12 5.00 -10.04
CA ILE A 115 -3.36 4.45 -11.18
C ILE A 115 -3.37 2.92 -11.14
N THR A 116 -3.21 2.29 -9.99
CA THR A 116 -3.09 0.82 -9.92
C THR A 116 -4.30 0.05 -10.49
N PRO A 117 -5.56 0.28 -10.04
CA PRO A 117 -6.70 -0.34 -10.70
C PRO A 117 -6.93 0.21 -12.12
N PHE A 118 -6.58 1.47 -12.39
CA PHE A 118 -6.71 2.06 -13.73
C PHE A 118 -5.86 1.35 -14.79
N MET A 119 -4.67 0.86 -14.44
CA MET A 119 -3.81 0.10 -15.36
C MET A 119 -4.44 -1.20 -15.86
N SER A 120 -5.49 -1.66 -15.20
CA SER A 120 -6.25 -2.85 -15.59
C SER A 120 -7.46 -2.54 -16.47
N THR A 121 -7.72 -1.27 -16.81
CA THR A 121 -8.84 -0.88 -17.66
C THR A 121 -8.44 -0.69 -19.13
N PRO A 122 -9.40 -0.81 -20.08
CA PRO A 122 -9.15 -0.52 -21.50
C PRO A 122 -8.67 0.92 -21.78
N HIS A 123 -8.88 1.83 -20.82
CA HIS A 123 -8.50 3.24 -20.96
C HIS A 123 -7.00 3.49 -20.75
N TYR A 124 -6.27 2.55 -20.16
CA TYR A 124 -4.85 2.71 -19.91
C TYR A 124 -4.00 2.33 -21.13
N ASN A 125 -3.16 3.26 -21.60
CA ASN A 125 -2.34 3.06 -22.80
C ASN A 125 -0.84 2.93 -22.52
N GLY A 126 -0.45 2.66 -21.27
CA GLY A 126 0.95 2.42 -20.91
C GLY A 126 1.72 3.66 -20.44
N GLY A 127 1.08 4.81 -20.19
CA GLY A 127 1.86 5.98 -19.79
C GLY A 127 1.10 7.12 -19.14
N ALA A 128 1.86 8.18 -18.84
CA ALA A 128 1.38 9.39 -18.19
C ALA A 128 0.28 10.11 -18.98
N GLU A 129 0.20 9.91 -20.30
CA GLU A 129 -0.78 10.58 -21.15
C GLU A 129 -2.21 10.04 -20.93
N SER A 130 -2.41 8.71 -20.91
CA SER A 130 -3.73 8.15 -20.58
C SER A 130 -4.16 8.52 -19.16
N ILE A 131 -3.22 8.52 -18.21
CA ILE A 131 -3.49 8.89 -16.81
C ILE A 131 -3.93 10.36 -16.73
N ALA A 132 -3.17 11.28 -17.33
CA ALA A 132 -3.47 12.70 -17.32
C ALA A 132 -4.85 12.98 -17.92
N ARG A 133 -5.14 12.39 -19.09
CA ARG A 133 -6.40 12.57 -19.80
C ARG A 133 -7.58 12.03 -18.99
N TYR A 134 -7.44 10.81 -18.45
CA TYR A 134 -8.54 10.15 -17.76
C TYR A 134 -8.87 10.82 -16.42
N PHE A 135 -7.85 11.16 -15.62
CA PHE A 135 -8.05 11.74 -14.29
C PHE A 135 -8.16 13.28 -14.28
N GLY A 136 -7.96 13.94 -15.42
CA GLY A 136 -7.98 15.41 -15.49
C GLY A 136 -6.81 16.08 -14.77
N VAL A 137 -5.65 15.41 -14.70
CA VAL A 137 -4.42 15.91 -14.06
C VAL A 137 -3.38 16.32 -15.09
N SER A 138 -2.33 17.04 -14.68
CA SER A 138 -1.26 17.39 -15.60
C SER A 138 -0.41 16.16 -16.00
N LYS A 139 0.15 16.16 -17.22
CA LYS A 139 1.09 15.11 -17.67
C LYS A 139 2.30 14.98 -16.73
N GLN A 140 2.75 16.11 -16.17
CA GLN A 140 3.86 16.14 -15.20
C GLN A 140 3.48 15.43 -13.90
N GLU A 141 2.28 15.68 -13.38
CA GLU A 141 1.76 15.04 -12.18
C GLU A 141 1.61 13.52 -12.37
N ALA A 142 1.02 13.10 -13.49
CA ALA A 142 0.94 11.69 -13.85
C ALA A 142 2.31 11.02 -14.00
N SER A 143 3.29 11.70 -14.59
CA SER A 143 4.66 11.19 -14.72
C SER A 143 5.36 11.06 -13.36
N ASN A 144 5.16 12.03 -12.46
CA ASN A 144 5.72 11.97 -11.11
C ASN A 144 5.14 10.80 -10.30
N ALA A 145 3.82 10.57 -10.39
CA ALA A 145 3.16 9.44 -9.75
C ALA A 145 3.70 8.09 -10.27
N LEU A 146 3.86 7.94 -11.58
CA LEU A 146 4.44 6.72 -12.18
C LEU A 146 5.89 6.49 -11.74
N LYS A 147 6.73 7.53 -11.71
CA LYS A 147 8.11 7.43 -11.22
C LYS A 147 8.17 7.01 -9.75
N HIS A 148 7.25 7.53 -8.93
CA HIS A 148 7.20 7.15 -7.53
C HIS A 148 6.75 5.68 -7.38
N LEU A 149 5.73 5.25 -8.12
CA LEU A 149 5.31 3.83 -8.18
C LEU A 149 6.44 2.91 -8.68
N GLU A 150 7.26 3.37 -9.63
CA GLU A 150 8.44 2.64 -10.13
C GLU A 150 9.54 2.54 -9.09
N GLN A 151 9.84 3.63 -8.36
CA GLN A 151 10.77 3.62 -7.22
C GLN A 151 10.32 2.64 -6.12
N MET A 152 9.00 2.49 -5.96
CA MET A 152 8.41 1.51 -5.05
C MET A 152 8.31 0.09 -5.65
N GLN A 153 8.77 -0.11 -6.89
CA GLN A 153 8.70 -1.36 -7.65
C GLN A 153 7.27 -1.93 -7.75
N ILE A 154 6.27 -1.05 -7.76
CA ILE A 154 4.86 -1.40 -8.01
C ILE A 154 4.63 -1.50 -9.52
N VAL A 155 5.27 -0.61 -10.28
CA VAL A 155 5.28 -0.62 -11.74
C VAL A 155 6.72 -0.68 -12.27
N GLU A 156 6.88 -1.13 -13.50
CA GLU A 156 8.16 -1.12 -14.22
C GLU A 156 7.95 -0.60 -15.65
N TRP A 157 8.96 0.09 -16.21
CA TRP A 157 8.97 0.45 -17.61
C TRP A 157 9.40 -0.74 -18.48
N LYS A 158 8.50 -1.21 -19.36
CA LYS A 158 8.77 -2.34 -20.25
C LYS A 158 7.96 -2.22 -21.56
N ASP A 159 8.58 -2.62 -22.67
CA ASP A 159 7.93 -2.70 -23.99
C ASP A 159 7.25 -1.37 -24.40
N GLY A 160 7.88 -0.24 -24.06
CA GLY A 160 7.40 1.10 -24.42
C GLY A 160 6.35 1.70 -23.49
N GLY A 161 6.05 1.09 -22.35
CA GLY A 161 5.13 1.66 -21.36
C GLY A 161 5.33 1.13 -19.94
N TYR A 162 4.62 1.73 -18.99
CA TYR A 162 4.57 1.24 -17.62
C TYR A 162 3.64 0.02 -17.51
N ARG A 163 4.10 -1.00 -16.80
CA ARG A 163 3.35 -2.22 -16.49
C ARG A 163 3.42 -2.51 -15.01
N GLU A 164 2.37 -3.08 -14.44
CA GLU A 164 2.40 -3.53 -13.05
C GLU A 164 3.41 -4.67 -12.89
N VAL A 165 4.30 -4.56 -11.90
CA VAL A 165 5.25 -5.64 -11.55
C VAL A 165 4.48 -6.85 -10.99
N PHE A 166 3.35 -6.58 -10.32
CA PHE A 166 2.37 -7.52 -9.83
C PHE A 166 0.97 -6.89 -9.90
N LYS A 167 -0.05 -7.64 -10.31
CA LYS A 167 -1.44 -7.16 -10.21
C LYS A 167 -1.81 -7.09 -8.73
N ALA A 168 -2.00 -5.89 -8.18
CA ALA A 168 -2.49 -5.74 -6.82
C ALA A 168 -3.24 -4.44 -6.61
N GLU A 169 -4.23 -4.50 -5.72
CA GLU A 169 -4.81 -3.30 -5.14
C GLU A 169 -3.89 -2.75 -4.06
N LEU A 170 -3.47 -1.49 -4.19
CA LEU A 170 -2.83 -0.78 -3.09
C LEU A 170 -3.85 -0.53 -1.97
N ARG A 171 -3.49 -0.95 -0.77
CA ARG A 171 -4.32 -0.79 0.44
C ARG A 171 -3.59 0.04 1.46
N TYR A 172 -4.36 0.89 2.14
CA TYR A 172 -3.91 1.51 3.37
C TYR A 172 -4.30 0.64 4.56
N GLY A 173 -3.30 0.13 5.27
CA GLY A 173 -3.49 -0.42 6.60
C GLY A 173 -3.87 0.70 7.57
N SER A 174 -5.16 0.81 7.90
CA SER A 174 -5.72 1.91 8.72
C SER A 174 -5.19 1.96 10.14
N GLU A 175 -4.57 0.89 10.65
CA GLU A 175 -4.16 0.79 12.05
C GLU A 175 -2.84 1.48 12.39
N ARG A 176 -2.03 1.89 11.39
CA ARG A 176 -0.66 2.40 11.63
C ARG A 176 -0.22 3.60 10.79
N MET A 177 -1.15 4.25 10.10
CA MET A 177 -0.84 5.49 9.39
C MET A 177 -0.75 6.69 10.36
N PRO A 178 0.23 7.61 10.18
CA PRO A 178 0.20 8.90 10.86
C PRO A 178 -1.13 9.60 10.57
N THR A 179 -1.75 10.17 11.61
CA THR A 179 -3.06 10.85 11.51
C THR A 179 -3.10 11.87 10.37
N GLU A 180 -2.01 12.61 10.14
CA GLU A 180 -1.93 13.61 9.08
C GLU A 180 -1.97 13.02 7.67
N VAL A 181 -1.41 11.83 7.45
CA VAL A 181 -1.47 11.14 6.15
C VAL A 181 -2.89 10.65 5.87
N VAL A 182 -3.54 10.05 6.88
CA VAL A 182 -4.95 9.63 6.81
C VAL A 182 -5.83 10.85 6.50
N LYS A 183 -5.58 11.97 7.20
CA LYS A 183 -6.34 13.20 7.05
C LYS A 183 -6.15 13.80 5.66
N LYS A 184 -4.91 13.93 5.18
CA LYS A 184 -4.60 14.41 3.84
C LYS A 184 -5.32 13.58 2.78
N LEU A 185 -5.15 12.26 2.81
CA LEU A 185 -5.80 11.38 1.84
C LEU A 185 -7.33 11.50 1.89
N ARG A 186 -7.91 11.54 3.09
CA ARG A 186 -9.37 11.70 3.24
C ARG A 186 -9.85 13.01 2.63
N LEU A 187 -9.13 14.10 2.83
CA LEU A 187 -9.44 15.40 2.23
C LEU A 187 -9.32 15.35 0.70
N GLU A 188 -8.26 14.74 0.17
CA GLU A 188 -8.09 14.52 -1.27
C GLU A 188 -9.26 13.70 -1.87
N SER A 189 -9.66 12.59 -1.23
CA SER A 189 -10.81 11.78 -1.65
C SER A 189 -12.14 12.54 -1.60
N LEU A 190 -12.36 13.38 -0.57
CA LEU A 190 -13.56 14.21 -0.46
C LEU A 190 -13.62 15.26 -1.57
N GLU A 191 -12.48 15.86 -1.91
CA GLU A 191 -12.38 16.79 -3.01
C GLU A 191 -12.72 16.12 -4.36
N ARG A 192 -12.20 14.90 -4.60
CA ARG A 192 -12.59 14.12 -5.80
C ARG A 192 -14.08 13.74 -5.78
N THR A 193 -14.63 13.41 -4.61
CA THR A 193 -16.06 13.12 -4.45
C THR A 193 -16.89 14.34 -4.86
N ARG A 194 -16.51 15.54 -4.40
CA ARG A 194 -17.15 16.80 -4.79
C ARG A 194 -17.15 16.99 -6.31
N GLU A 195 -16.01 16.80 -6.96
CA GLU A 195 -15.91 16.93 -8.41
C GLU A 195 -16.79 15.91 -9.16
N LEU A 196 -16.75 14.64 -8.77
CA LEU A 196 -17.52 13.56 -9.41
C LEU A 196 -19.04 13.76 -9.24
N VAL A 197 -19.47 14.16 -8.04
CA VAL A 197 -20.88 14.50 -7.75
C VAL A 197 -21.32 15.74 -8.52
N SER A 198 -20.43 16.71 -8.76
CA SER A 198 -20.76 17.91 -9.53
C SER A 198 -20.84 17.64 -11.05
N ARG A 199 -20.08 16.67 -11.55
CA ARG A 199 -19.94 16.37 -12.98
C ARG A 199 -20.96 15.36 -13.50
N ASN A 200 -21.29 14.34 -12.72
CA ASN A 200 -22.14 13.24 -13.16
C ASN A 200 -23.62 13.54 -12.83
N PRO A 201 -24.61 13.13 -13.63
CA PRO A 201 -26.03 13.28 -13.27
C PRO A 201 -26.43 12.29 -12.15
N PRO A 202 -27.47 12.56 -11.35
CA PRO A 202 -27.86 11.71 -10.22
C PRO A 202 -28.11 10.24 -10.56
N GLU A 203 -28.58 9.97 -11.79
CA GLU A 203 -28.87 8.62 -12.30
C GLU A 203 -27.60 7.75 -12.44
N ASP A 204 -26.45 8.40 -12.69
CA ASP A 204 -25.15 7.75 -12.83
C ASP A 204 -24.34 7.73 -11.51
N GLN A 205 -24.80 8.43 -10.47
CA GLN A 205 -24.10 8.56 -9.19
C GLN A 205 -24.32 7.39 -8.21
N GLY A 206 -25.17 6.40 -8.57
CA GLY A 206 -25.52 5.29 -7.69
C GLY A 206 -26.32 5.74 -6.46
N PHE A 207 -26.36 4.90 -5.41
CA PHE A 207 -27.08 5.20 -4.17
C PHE A 207 -26.48 6.42 -3.45
N MET A 208 -27.15 7.57 -3.52
CA MET A 208 -26.80 8.77 -2.77
C MET A 208 -27.50 8.77 -1.39
N GLY A 209 -26.86 8.10 -0.41
CA GLY A 209 -27.34 8.05 0.96
C GLY A 209 -26.70 9.11 1.86
N VAL A 210 -27.22 10.34 1.89
CA VAL A 210 -26.93 11.27 2.98
C VAL A 210 -28.02 11.11 4.04
N SER A 211 -27.61 10.82 5.27
CA SER A 211 -28.54 10.69 6.39
C SER A 211 -27.93 11.30 7.64
N TYR A 212 -28.72 12.12 8.32
CA TYR A 212 -28.38 12.69 9.61
C TYR A 212 -29.02 11.83 10.70
N MET A 213 -28.22 11.32 11.63
CA MET A 213 -28.71 10.43 12.68
C MET A 213 -28.05 10.73 14.03
N ALA A 214 -28.81 10.55 15.11
CA ALA A 214 -28.27 10.58 16.46
C ALA A 214 -27.72 9.20 16.83
N VAL A 215 -26.48 9.14 17.32
CA VAL A 215 -25.81 7.91 17.76
C VAL A 215 -25.22 8.13 19.14
N SER A 216 -25.47 7.20 20.06
CA SER A 216 -24.84 7.25 21.38
C SER A 216 -23.34 6.96 21.29
N GLU A 217 -22.54 7.53 22.19
CA GLU A 217 -21.08 7.29 22.20
C GLU A 217 -20.75 5.79 22.34
N GLN A 218 -21.58 5.04 23.08
CA GLN A 218 -21.46 3.58 23.23
C GLN A 218 -21.67 2.81 21.92
N HIS A 219 -22.49 3.34 20.99
CA HIS A 219 -22.78 2.70 19.71
C HIS A 219 -21.86 3.17 18.57
N LYS A 220 -21.21 4.33 18.71
CA LYS A 220 -20.29 4.89 17.72
C LYS A 220 -19.19 3.92 17.28
N THR A 221 -18.54 3.25 18.23
CA THR A 221 -17.49 2.26 17.92
C THR A 221 -18.04 1.07 17.14
N LYS A 222 -19.25 0.58 17.50
CA LYS A 222 -19.91 -0.52 16.78
C LYS A 222 -20.24 -0.12 15.35
N ALA A 223 -20.81 1.07 15.16
CA ALA A 223 -21.14 1.61 13.83
C ALA A 223 -19.89 1.76 12.94
N LEU A 224 -18.78 2.28 13.49
CA LEU A 224 -17.51 2.37 12.76
C LEU A 224 -16.97 0.99 12.33
N ASN A 225 -17.01 0.00 13.22
CA ASN A 225 -16.57 -1.37 12.91
C ASN A 225 -17.45 -2.03 11.84
N GLU A 226 -18.75 -1.76 11.88
CA GLU A 226 -19.70 -2.26 10.89
C GLU A 226 -19.44 -1.62 9.51
N LEU A 227 -19.24 -0.30 9.45
CA LEU A 227 -18.88 0.39 8.21
C LEU A 227 -17.54 -0.11 7.63
N GLN A 228 -16.53 -0.34 8.48
CA GLN A 228 -15.26 -0.94 8.05
C GLN A 228 -15.47 -2.34 7.46
N SER A 229 -16.29 -3.16 8.11
CA SER A 229 -16.63 -4.51 7.64
C SER A 229 -17.41 -4.46 6.34
N PHE A 230 -18.36 -3.53 6.20
CA PHE A 230 -19.09 -3.27 4.97
C PHE A 230 -18.13 -2.94 3.82
N VAL A 231 -17.25 -1.94 3.99
CA VAL A 231 -16.28 -1.54 2.94
C VAL A 231 -15.39 -2.71 2.55
N LYS A 232 -14.89 -3.47 3.53
CA LYS A 232 -14.06 -4.66 3.29
C LYS A 232 -14.81 -5.72 2.49
N ASN A 233 -16.04 -6.04 2.88
CA ASN A 233 -16.86 -7.08 2.25
C ASN A 233 -17.35 -6.65 0.87
N PHE A 234 -17.77 -5.40 0.70
CA PHE A 234 -18.20 -4.82 -0.56
C PHE A 234 -17.09 -4.91 -1.60
N ARG A 235 -15.88 -4.46 -1.24
CA ARG A 235 -14.70 -4.56 -2.12
C ARG A 235 -14.34 -6.01 -2.42
N LYS A 236 -14.34 -6.90 -1.42
CA LYS A 236 -14.07 -8.33 -1.66
C LYS A 236 -15.06 -8.96 -2.65
N LYS A 237 -16.32 -8.50 -2.63
CA LYS A 237 -17.39 -9.07 -3.44
C LYS A 237 -17.42 -8.51 -4.88
N TYR A 238 -17.13 -7.22 -5.05
CA TYR A 238 -17.31 -6.53 -6.32
C TYR A 238 -16.03 -5.93 -6.92
N GLY A 239 -14.94 -5.89 -6.16
CA GLY A 239 -13.64 -5.45 -6.65
C GLY A 239 -13.04 -6.49 -7.59
N THR A 240 -12.50 -6.02 -8.70
CA THR A 240 -11.86 -6.85 -9.73
C THR A 240 -10.39 -6.49 -9.80
N ILE A 241 -9.52 -7.51 -9.77
CA ILE A 241 -8.07 -7.35 -9.94
C ILE A 241 -7.73 -7.81 -11.35
N GLY A 242 -7.20 -6.91 -12.18
CA GLY A 242 -7.07 -7.18 -13.62
C GLY A 242 -8.30 -6.70 -14.39
N GLU A 243 -8.51 -7.28 -15.57
CA GLU A 243 -9.51 -6.93 -16.62
C GLU A 243 -10.79 -6.27 -16.07
N ALA A 244 -10.72 -4.97 -15.83
CA ALA A 244 -11.81 -4.18 -15.25
C ALA A 244 -12.26 -3.18 -16.30
N ASP A 245 -13.56 -3.05 -16.51
CA ASP A 245 -14.04 -2.10 -17.52
C ASP A 245 -13.87 -0.65 -17.06
N GLU A 246 -14.02 -0.41 -15.76
CA GLU A 246 -14.02 0.94 -15.20
C GLU A 246 -13.53 0.99 -13.74
N ILE A 247 -13.08 2.17 -13.30
CA ILE A 247 -12.71 2.45 -11.91
C ILE A 247 -13.77 3.29 -11.18
N PHE A 248 -14.03 2.93 -9.92
CA PHE A 248 -14.99 3.63 -9.07
C PHE A 248 -14.35 4.11 -7.77
N LEU A 249 -14.66 5.35 -7.38
CA LEU A 249 -14.31 5.89 -6.07
C LEU A 249 -15.40 5.52 -5.05
N LEU A 250 -15.12 4.55 -4.16
CA LEU A 250 -15.96 4.29 -3.00
C LEU A 250 -15.53 5.16 -1.80
N SER A 251 -16.35 6.16 -1.47
CA SER A 251 -16.16 7.07 -0.34
C SER A 251 -17.23 6.83 0.73
N VAL A 252 -16.82 6.50 1.96
CA VAL A 252 -17.73 6.27 3.11
C VAL A 252 -17.31 7.16 4.26
N ASN A 253 -18.23 7.98 4.76
CA ASN A 253 -17.98 8.96 5.80
C ASN A 253 -18.97 8.80 6.96
N PHE A 254 -18.44 8.76 8.18
CA PHE A 254 -19.22 8.83 9.42
C PHE A 254 -18.55 9.86 10.33
N LEU A 255 -19.13 11.07 10.35
CA LEU A 255 -18.54 12.27 10.94
C LEU A 255 -19.48 12.85 11.99
N SER A 256 -18.90 13.37 13.07
CA SER A 256 -19.64 14.08 14.11
C SER A 256 -19.65 15.57 13.85
N PHE A 257 -20.77 16.24 14.12
CA PHE A 257 -20.89 17.70 14.15
C PHE A 257 -20.35 18.32 15.44
N ALA A 258 -20.09 17.52 16.47
CA ALA A 258 -19.56 18.01 17.73
C ALA A 258 -18.13 18.57 17.51
N GLN A 259 -17.92 19.82 17.90
CA GLN A 259 -16.58 20.40 17.98
C GLN A 259 -15.81 19.72 19.10
N GLN A 260 -14.54 19.35 18.89
CA GLN A 260 -13.71 18.77 19.95
C GLN A 260 -13.50 19.80 21.06
N GLY A 261 -13.98 19.52 22.28
CA GLY A 261 -13.78 20.38 23.45
C GLY A 261 -15.04 20.86 24.20
N LYS A 262 -16.11 20.04 24.25
CA LYS A 262 -17.16 20.18 25.25
C LYS A 262 -17.20 18.95 26.14
#